data_AF-A0A342RZB7-F1
#
_entry.id   AF-A0A342RZB7-F1
#
_cell.length_a   1.000
_cell.length_b   1.000
_cell.length_c   1.000
_cell.angle_alpha   90.00
_cell.angle_beta   90.00
_cell.angle_gamma   90.00
#
_symmetry.space_group_name_H-M   'P 1'
#
loop_
_entity.id
_entity.type
_entity.pdbx_description
1 polymer ?
#
loop_
_entity_poly.entity_id
_entity_poly.type
_entity_poly.pdbx_seq_one_letter_code
_entity_poly.pdbx_strand_id
1 'polypeptide(L)' 'MVRNKWILGFSLGAESWNGRLAMVSFIIIFLIEFTFSVSILQILDLF' A
#
# COMPACT_ATOMS: atom_id res chain seq x y z
N MET A 1 11.57 -24.99 -10.20
CA MET A 1 11.20 -23.73 -10.89
C MET A 1 9.68 -23.65 -10.95
N VAL A 2 9.03 -23.02 -9.96
CA VAL A 2 7.57 -22.87 -9.92
C VAL A 2 7.27 -21.39 -10.12
N ARG A 3 7.24 -20.98 -11.38
CA ARG A 3 6.92 -19.62 -11.79
C ARG A 3 5.39 -19.50 -11.84
N ASN A 4 4.82 -18.53 -11.12
CA ASN A 4 3.40 -18.16 -11.17
C ASN A 4 2.40 -19.08 -10.44
N LYS A 5 2.73 -19.59 -9.24
CA LYS A 5 1.67 -20.02 -8.32
C LYS A 5 1.18 -18.79 -7.56
N TRP A 6 -0.11 -18.49 -7.71
CA TRP A 6 -0.82 -17.55 -6.83
C TRP A 6 -0.96 -18.21 -5.47
N ILE A 7 0.07 -18.04 -4.63
CA ILE A 7 0.12 -18.56 -3.28
C ILE A 7 -0.50 -17.50 -2.38
N LEU A 8 -1.69 -17.77 -1.88
CA LEU A 8 -2.33 -16.96 -0.86
C LEU A 8 -1.61 -17.22 0.48
N GLY A 9 -1.13 -16.17 1.12
CA GLY A 9 -0.40 -16.22 2.39
C GLY A 9 0.87 -15.37 2.39
N PHE A 10 1.59 -15.40 3.51
CA PHE A 10 2.84 -14.66 3.71
C PHE A 10 4.03 -15.36 3.03
N SER A 11 4.02 -15.38 1.70
CA SER A 11 5.18 -15.82 0.92
C SER A 11 6.15 -14.66 0.71
N LEU A 12 7.44 -14.97 0.51
CA LEU A 12 8.47 -13.96 0.18
C LEU A 12 8.09 -13.10 -1.04
N GLY A 13 7.42 -13.71 -2.03
CA GLY A 13 6.92 -13.01 -3.20
C GLY A 13 5.81 -12.01 -2.84
N ALA A 14 4.84 -12.44 -2.02
CA ALA A 14 3.75 -11.59 -1.54
C ALA A 14 4.26 -10.44 -0.68
N GLU A 15 5.20 -10.69 0.23
CA GLU A 15 5.82 -9.65 1.05
C GLU A 15 6.56 -8.61 0.20
N SER A 16 7.36 -9.05 -0.77
CA SER A 16 8.09 -8.15 -1.67
C SER A 16 7.15 -7.31 -2.55
N TRP A 17 6.02 -7.87 -2.99
CA TRP A 17 5.01 -7.14 -3.77
C TRP A 17 4.21 -6.16 -2.90
N ASN A 18 3.76 -6.60 -1.73
CA ASN A 18 3.03 -5.77 -0.77
C ASN A 18 3.90 -4.61 -0.27
N GLY A 19 5.19 -4.85 -0.02
CA GLY A 19 6.13 -3.79 0.37
C GLY A 19 6.29 -2.72 -0.72
N ARG A 20 6.39 -3.11 -1.99
CA ARG A 20 6.44 -2.16 -3.12
C ARG A 20 5.15 -1.36 -3.23
N LEU A 21 4.00 -2.01 -3.12
CA LEU A 21 2.71 -1.34 -3.12
C LEU A 21 2.59 -0.36 -1.95
N ALA A 22 3.02 -0.74 -0.75
CA ALA A 22 2.99 0.12 0.43
C ALA A 22 3.83 1.40 0.24
N MET A 23 5.04 1.28 -0.32
CA MET A 23 5.88 2.45 -0.61
C MET A 23 5.21 3.40 -1.63
N VAL A 24 4.61 2.87 -2.69
CA VAL A 24 3.90 3.68 -3.70
C VAL A 24 2.68 4.35 -3.08
N SER A 25 1.86 3.61 -2.34
CA SER A 25 0.69 4.15 -1.65
C SER A 25 1.07 5.24 -0.66
N PHE A 26 2.18 5.10 0.06
CA PHE A 26 2.63 6.11 1.01
C PHE A 26 2.98 7.44 0.35
N ILE A 27 3.62 7.41 -0.81
CA ILE A 27 3.89 8.63 -1.61
C ILE A 27 2.56 9.24 -2.09
N ILE A 28 1.62 8.41 -2.55
CA ILE A 28 0.30 8.87 -3.01
C ILE A 28 -0.48 9.53 -1.86
N ILE A 29 -0.43 8.97 -0.65
CA ILE A 29 -1.07 9.54 0.54
C ILE A 29 -0.54 10.96 0.78
N PHE A 30 0.77 11.15 0.81
CA PHE A 30 1.33 12.50 0.98
C PHE A 30 0.94 13.48 -0.13
N LEU A 31 0.89 13.02 -1.39
CA LEU A 31 0.45 13.86 -2.50
C LEU A 31 -1.02 14.30 -2.32
N ILE A 32 -1.88 13.40 -1.86
CA ILE A 32 -3.29 13.70 -1.57
C ILE A 32 -3.38 14.65 -0.37
N GLU A 33 -2.73 14.35 0.75
CA GLU A 33 -2.76 15.22 1.94
C GLU A 33 -2.24 16.63 1.61
N PHE A 34 -1.18 16.74 0.80
CA PHE A 34 -0.65 18.03 0.35
C PHE A 34 -1.62 18.78 -0.56
N THR A 35 -2.27 18.10 -1.51
CA THR A 35 -3.16 18.74 -2.50
C THR A 35 -4.49 19.16 -1.90
N PHE A 36 -5.07 18.32 -1.04
CA PHE A 36 -6.40 18.53 -0.48
C PHE A 36 -6.37 19.16 0.91
N SER A 37 -5.22 19.22 1.58
CA SER A 37 -5.09 19.69 2.97
C SER A 37 -6.00 18.94 3.96
N VAL A 38 -6.35 17.70 3.62
CA VAL A 38 -7.15 16.79 4.45
C VAL A 38 -6.27 15.62 4.84
N SER A 39 -6.25 15.25 6.12
CA SER A 39 -5.45 14.13 6.61
C SER A 39 -6.05 12.79 6.18
N ILE A 40 -5.21 11.79 5.90
CA ILE A 40 -5.65 10.44 5.54
C ILE A 40 -6.50 9.79 6.63
N LEU A 41 -6.28 10.15 7.90
CA LEU A 41 -7.08 9.69 9.02
C LEU A 41 -8.54 10.20 8.96
N GLN A 42 -8.73 11.42 8.48
CA GLN A 42 -10.07 12.00 8.29
C GLN A 42 -10.79 11.31 7.13
N ILE A 43 -10.06 10.98 6.06
CA ILE A 43 -10.62 10.22 4.92
C ILE A 43 -11.08 8.82 5.35
N LEU A 44 -10.35 8.20 6.28
CA LEU A 44 -10.68 6.87 6.82
C LEU A 44 -11.68 6.90 7.98
N ASP A 45 -12.22 8.07 8.34
CA ASP A 45 -13.17 8.25 9.46
C ASP A 45 -12.63 7.72 10.80
N LEU A 46 -11.31 7.85 11.00
CA LEU A 46 -10.63 7.45 12.24
C LEU A 46 -10.45 8.63 13.21
N PHE A 47 -10.86 9.84 12.82
CA PHE A 47 -10.86 11.05 13.65
C PHE A 47 -11.78 12.15 13.09
#